data_AF-A0A4U8SHW0-F1
#
_entry.id   AF-A0A4U8SHW0-F1
#
_cell.length_a   1.000
_cell.length_b   1.000
_cell.length_c   1.000
_cell.angle_alpha   90.00
_cell.angle_beta   90.00
_cell.angle_gamma   90.00
#
_symmetry.space_group_name_H-M   'P 1'
#
loop_
_entity.id
_entity.type
_entity.pdbx_description
1 polymer ?
#
loop_
_entity_poly.entity_id
_entity_poly.type
_entity_poly.pdbx_seq_one_letter_code
_entity_poly.pdbx_strand_id
1 'polypeptide(L)'
;MSAQPKKWAEYTHEERRESFNNYAKYNIIQAIKSQTAPWLKAKSAEEIQATRPFNAQTGKAYEGLNAILLESQQNAKGYQNGAWITAKQANFLGARLTSEQLKQMEGVKISYIKTKEATKICDKDGKPLVKTYVGKDGKTKINPKTNEPYYDFVYDIKELPKPILETTTLYHTSQIPSLNQDKLKNLISREPQEVSPHILKNIGLTEYTEKQINNYLKAQAGHEKYVPLQKAKPQEKAQDKSKER
;
A
#
# COMPACT_ATOMS: atom_id res chain seq x y z
N MET A 1 11.22 36.39 -4.25
CA MET A 1 11.46 35.48 -3.12
C MET A 1 10.72 34.18 -3.41
N SER A 2 11.42 33.09 -3.69
CA SER A 2 10.77 31.80 -3.93
C SER A 2 10.33 31.21 -2.59
N ALA A 3 9.03 30.94 -2.43
CA ALA A 3 8.52 30.28 -1.23
C ALA A 3 9.19 28.90 -1.06
N GLN A 4 9.65 28.59 0.14
CA GLN A 4 10.19 27.28 0.46
C GLN A 4 9.08 26.22 0.30
N PRO A 5 9.39 25.04 -0.27
CA PRO A 5 8.40 23.99 -0.42
C PRO A 5 7.93 23.50 0.95
N LYS A 6 6.62 23.36 1.08
CA LYS A 6 5.93 22.88 2.28
C LYS A 6 6.44 21.49 2.67
N LYS A 7 6.60 21.20 3.97
CA LYS A 7 6.89 19.86 4.49
C LYS A 7 5.62 19.05 4.57
N TRP A 8 5.67 17.74 4.34
CA TRP A 8 4.50 16.85 4.37
C TRP A 8 3.62 16.98 5.63
N ALA A 9 4.26 17.19 6.79
CA ALA A 9 3.56 17.39 8.07
C ALA A 9 2.63 18.62 8.06
N GLU A 10 2.93 19.62 7.24
CA GLU A 10 2.16 20.86 7.14
C GLU A 10 0.98 20.70 6.16
N TYR A 11 0.97 19.67 5.31
CA TYR A 11 -0.05 19.49 4.26
C TYR A 11 -1.43 19.24 4.89
N THR A 12 -2.46 19.90 4.34
CA THR A 12 -3.86 19.64 4.68
C THR A 12 -4.30 18.26 4.20
N HIS A 13 -5.45 17.78 4.68
CA HIS A 13 -6.02 16.52 4.19
C HIS A 13 -6.16 16.51 2.67
N GLU A 14 -6.67 17.60 2.09
CA GLU A 14 -6.93 17.75 0.66
C GLU A 14 -5.63 17.73 -0.15
N GLU A 15 -4.60 18.45 0.28
CA GLU A 15 -3.30 18.48 -0.38
C GLU A 15 -2.61 17.11 -0.33
N ARG A 16 -2.71 16.41 0.81
CA ARG A 16 -2.19 15.03 0.93
C ARG A 16 -2.92 14.07 0.01
N ARG A 17 -4.25 14.17 -0.05
CA ARG A 17 -5.09 13.37 -0.93
C ARG A 17 -4.76 13.63 -2.39
N GLU A 18 -4.64 14.89 -2.81
CA GLU A 18 -4.26 15.25 -4.17
C GLU A 18 -2.87 14.73 -4.53
N SER A 19 -1.89 14.90 -3.64
CA SER A 19 -0.54 14.35 -3.82
C SER A 19 -0.55 12.83 -4.02
N PHE A 20 -1.31 12.11 -3.19
CA PHE A 20 -1.44 10.66 -3.33
C PHE A 20 -2.20 10.25 -4.61
N ASN A 21 -3.26 10.96 -4.98
CA ASN A 21 -4.02 10.71 -6.20
C ASN A 21 -3.14 10.91 -7.45
N ASN A 22 -2.31 11.96 -7.48
CA ASN A 22 -1.37 12.19 -8.57
C ASN A 22 -0.31 11.09 -8.67
N TYR A 23 0.25 10.68 -7.52
CA TYR A 23 1.14 9.52 -7.45
C TYR A 23 0.46 8.25 -7.97
N ALA A 24 -0.77 7.97 -7.55
CA ALA A 24 -1.50 6.79 -7.95
C ALA A 24 -1.84 6.80 -9.44
N LYS A 25 -2.33 7.93 -9.96
CA LYS A 25 -2.62 8.13 -11.39
C LYS A 25 -1.38 7.86 -12.23
N TYR A 26 -0.24 8.42 -11.86
CA TYR A 26 1.02 8.20 -12.57
C TYR A 26 1.38 6.72 -12.62
N ASN A 27 1.38 6.02 -11.47
CA ASN A 27 1.74 4.61 -11.40
C ASN A 27 0.76 3.71 -12.16
N ILE A 28 -0.54 4.02 -12.13
CA ILE A 28 -1.55 3.31 -12.92
C ILE A 28 -1.27 3.47 -14.42
N ILE A 29 -0.97 4.68 -14.88
CA ILE A 29 -0.62 4.93 -16.28
C ILE A 29 0.64 4.16 -16.67
N GLN A 30 1.68 4.15 -15.83
CA GLN A 30 2.89 3.37 -16.10
C GLN A 30 2.59 1.87 -16.15
N ALA A 31 1.80 1.35 -15.23
CA ALA A 31 1.43 -0.06 -15.21
C ALA A 31 0.67 -0.48 -16.48
N ILE A 32 -0.19 0.40 -17.00
CA ILE A 32 -0.88 0.18 -18.28
C ILE A 32 0.14 0.17 -19.44
N LYS A 33 1.03 1.17 -19.50
CA LYS A 33 2.05 1.28 -20.56
C LYS A 33 2.99 0.09 -20.60
N SER A 34 3.42 -0.39 -19.43
CA SER A 34 4.33 -1.52 -19.28
C SER A 34 3.64 -2.89 -19.28
N GLN A 35 2.33 -2.96 -19.48
CA GLN A 35 1.55 -4.20 -19.46
C GLN A 35 1.65 -4.98 -18.13
N THR A 36 1.86 -4.27 -17.01
CA THR A 36 1.99 -4.84 -15.66
C THR A 36 0.76 -4.61 -14.79
N ALA A 37 -0.20 -3.80 -15.25
CA ALA A 37 -1.47 -3.60 -14.55
C ALA A 37 -2.26 -4.92 -14.43
N PRO A 38 -2.69 -5.32 -13.22
CA PRO A 38 -3.26 -6.65 -12.96
C PRO A 38 -4.59 -6.92 -13.68
N TRP A 39 -5.34 -5.87 -14.03
CA TRP A 39 -6.63 -5.96 -14.73
C TRP A 39 -6.51 -6.07 -16.26
N LEU A 40 -5.30 -6.11 -16.83
CA LEU A 40 -5.13 -6.20 -18.28
C LEU A 40 -5.35 -7.61 -18.85
N LYS A 41 -5.31 -8.65 -18.01
CA LYS A 41 -5.47 -10.04 -18.40
C LYS A 41 -6.58 -10.71 -17.61
N ALA A 42 -7.22 -11.70 -18.22
CA ALA A 42 -8.16 -12.56 -17.51
C ALA A 42 -7.40 -13.39 -16.47
N LYS A 43 -8.02 -13.60 -15.31
CA LYS A 43 -7.48 -14.41 -14.21
C LYS A 43 -8.62 -15.20 -13.57
N SER A 44 -8.34 -16.44 -13.19
CA SER A 44 -9.19 -17.22 -12.29
C SER A 44 -9.27 -16.58 -10.90
N ALA A 45 -10.25 -17.00 -10.10
CA ALA A 45 -10.37 -16.55 -8.72
C ALA A 45 -9.12 -16.94 -7.92
N GLU A 46 -8.60 -18.15 -8.16
CA GLU A 46 -7.43 -18.72 -7.50
C GLU A 46 -6.17 -17.91 -7.81
N GLU A 47 -5.94 -17.56 -9.08
CA GLU A 47 -4.82 -16.70 -9.48
C GLU A 47 -4.90 -15.32 -8.83
N ILE A 48 -6.10 -14.73 -8.74
CA ILE A 48 -6.30 -13.42 -8.09
C ILE A 48 -5.98 -13.51 -6.60
N GLN A 49 -6.44 -14.56 -5.90
CA GLN A 49 -6.18 -14.71 -4.47
C GLN A 49 -4.72 -15.06 -4.19
N ALA A 50 -4.07 -15.87 -5.03
CA ALA A 50 -2.66 -16.26 -4.87
C ALA A 50 -1.71 -15.06 -4.92
N THR A 51 -2.02 -14.05 -5.74
CA THR A 51 -1.21 -12.83 -5.87
C THR A 51 -1.78 -11.64 -5.10
N ARG A 52 -2.82 -11.82 -4.28
CA ARG A 52 -3.48 -10.72 -3.57
C ARG A 52 -2.52 -10.05 -2.58
N PRO A 53 -2.26 -8.75 -2.69
CA PRO A 53 -1.38 -8.06 -1.75
C PRO A 53 -1.92 -8.09 -0.33
N PHE A 54 -1.07 -8.40 0.65
CA PHE A 54 -1.40 -8.42 2.07
C PHE A 54 -0.23 -7.94 2.92
N ASN A 55 -0.54 -7.49 4.14
CA ASN A 55 0.47 -7.09 5.11
C ASN A 55 1.07 -8.34 5.78
N ALA A 56 2.35 -8.63 5.50
CA ALA A 56 3.03 -9.83 5.96
C ALA A 56 3.19 -9.94 7.49
N GLN A 57 3.03 -8.86 8.25
CA GLN A 57 3.03 -8.93 9.72
C GLN A 57 1.66 -9.35 10.28
N THR A 58 0.57 -8.98 9.61
CA THR A 58 -0.79 -9.15 10.13
C THR A 58 -1.63 -10.18 9.37
N GLY A 59 -1.24 -10.52 8.14
CA GLY A 59 -1.99 -11.38 7.22
C GLY A 59 -3.18 -10.69 6.54
N LYS A 60 -3.47 -9.43 6.88
CA LYS A 60 -4.62 -8.70 6.33
C LYS A 60 -4.35 -8.27 4.89
N ALA A 61 -5.29 -8.57 4.00
CA ALA A 61 -5.27 -8.09 2.62
C ALA A 61 -5.26 -6.55 2.56
N TYR A 62 -4.53 -6.01 1.59
CA TYR A 62 -4.75 -4.65 1.12
C TYR A 62 -5.94 -4.64 0.17
N GLU A 63 -6.63 -3.50 0.10
CA GLU A 63 -7.87 -3.34 -0.65
C GLU A 63 -7.83 -2.07 -1.51
N GLY A 64 -8.74 -2.01 -2.49
CA GLY A 64 -8.93 -0.82 -3.32
C GLY A 64 -7.67 -0.36 -4.03
N LEU A 65 -7.45 0.95 -4.05
CA LEU A 65 -6.31 1.57 -4.73
C LEU A 65 -4.95 1.08 -4.22
N ASN A 66 -4.84 0.77 -2.92
CA ASN A 66 -3.60 0.23 -2.36
C ASN A 66 -3.29 -1.16 -2.94
N ALA A 67 -4.29 -2.04 -3.06
CA ALA A 67 -4.11 -3.34 -3.70
C ALA A 67 -3.65 -3.20 -5.16
N ILE A 68 -4.27 -2.28 -5.90
CA ILE A 68 -3.92 -1.99 -7.30
C ILE A 68 -2.47 -1.55 -7.45
N LEU A 69 -2.00 -0.62 -6.62
CA LEU A 69 -0.64 -0.10 -6.69
C LEU A 69 0.39 -1.18 -6.35
N LEU A 70 0.12 -1.96 -5.29
CA LEU A 70 1.01 -3.03 -4.85
C LEU A 70 1.08 -4.15 -5.89
N GLU A 71 -0.05 -4.64 -6.39
CA GLU A 71 -0.08 -5.73 -7.38
C GLU A 71 0.53 -5.29 -8.73
N SER A 72 0.35 -4.03 -9.14
CA SER A 72 1.01 -3.50 -10.33
C SER A 72 2.54 -3.53 -10.21
N GLN A 73 3.07 -3.12 -9.05
CA GLN A 73 4.51 -3.21 -8.78
C GLN A 73 4.97 -4.67 -8.69
N GLN A 74 4.16 -5.55 -8.08
CA GLN A 74 4.43 -6.98 -7.96
C GLN A 74 4.65 -7.61 -9.34
N ASN A 75 3.72 -7.36 -10.27
CA ASN A 75 3.80 -7.82 -11.64
C ASN A 75 5.01 -7.22 -12.37
N ALA A 76 5.28 -5.93 -12.18
CA ALA A 76 6.42 -5.26 -12.80
C ALA A 76 7.78 -5.83 -12.35
N LYS A 77 7.86 -6.36 -11.13
CA LYS A 77 9.10 -6.91 -10.55
C LYS A 77 9.15 -8.44 -10.57
N GLY A 78 8.09 -9.11 -11.03
CA GLY A 78 8.02 -10.57 -11.04
C GLY A 78 8.03 -11.19 -9.63
N TYR A 79 7.49 -10.48 -8.64
CA TYR A 79 7.36 -11.01 -7.29
C TYR A 79 6.30 -12.12 -7.25
N GLN A 80 6.63 -13.23 -6.57
CA GLN A 80 5.87 -14.48 -6.65
C GLN A 80 4.66 -14.55 -5.73
N ASN A 81 4.55 -13.67 -4.73
CA ASN A 81 3.42 -13.62 -3.81
C ASN A 81 3.07 -12.17 -3.45
N GLY A 82 1.97 -12.00 -2.71
CA GLY A 82 1.47 -10.70 -2.27
C GLY A 82 2.03 -10.21 -0.93
N ALA A 83 3.20 -10.64 -0.47
CA ALA A 83 3.66 -10.33 0.89
C ALA A 83 4.39 -8.97 0.96
N TRP A 84 3.70 -7.97 1.52
CA TRP A 84 4.22 -6.60 1.68
C TRP A 84 4.40 -6.20 3.15
N ILE A 85 5.43 -5.40 3.43
CA ILE A 85 5.78 -4.99 4.79
C ILE A 85 6.41 -3.59 4.82
N THR A 86 6.16 -2.81 5.88
CA THR A 86 6.90 -1.55 6.08
C THR A 86 8.30 -1.82 6.65
N ALA A 87 9.25 -0.91 6.42
CA ALA A 87 10.58 -1.02 7.03
C ALA A 87 10.52 -1.10 8.57
N LYS A 88 9.60 -0.35 9.20
CA LYS A 88 9.38 -0.39 10.64
C LYS A 88 8.92 -1.78 11.12
N GLN A 89 8.00 -2.41 10.40
CA GLN A 89 7.52 -3.75 10.71
C GLN A 89 8.62 -4.80 10.48
N ALA A 90 9.38 -4.70 9.40
CA ALA A 90 10.51 -5.60 9.13
C ALA A 90 11.54 -5.53 10.26
N ASN A 91 11.93 -4.33 10.69
CA ASN A 91 12.86 -4.13 11.80
C ASN A 91 12.30 -4.67 13.12
N PHE A 92 11.00 -4.46 13.37
CA PHE A 92 10.32 -5.05 14.53
C PHE A 92 10.38 -6.59 14.53
N LEU A 93 10.35 -7.21 13.35
CA LEU A 93 10.48 -8.67 13.21
C LEU A 93 11.94 -9.17 13.28
N GLY A 94 12.90 -8.28 13.42
CA GLY A 94 14.32 -8.59 13.63
C GLY A 94 15.23 -8.26 12.45
N ALA A 95 14.69 -7.69 11.36
CA ALA A 95 15.53 -7.10 10.33
C ALA A 95 16.32 -5.90 10.90
N ARG A 96 17.41 -5.55 10.22
CA ARG A 96 18.22 -4.36 10.55
C ARG A 96 18.47 -3.56 9.30
N LEU A 97 17.38 -3.05 8.72
CA LEU A 97 17.42 -2.29 7.48
C LEU A 97 18.19 -0.98 7.69
N THR A 98 19.27 -0.81 6.95
CA THR A 98 20.03 0.44 6.92
C THR A 98 19.41 1.43 5.93
N SER A 99 19.74 2.71 6.07
CA SER A 99 19.32 3.73 5.10
C SER A 99 19.80 3.43 3.68
N GLU A 100 20.96 2.78 3.53
CA GLU A 100 21.50 2.42 2.22
C GLU A 100 20.72 1.27 1.57
N GLN A 101 20.37 0.24 2.36
CA GLN A 101 19.50 -0.83 1.88
C GLN A 101 18.16 -0.29 1.41
N LEU A 102 17.54 0.61 2.19
CA LEU A 102 16.25 1.20 1.83
C LEU A 102 16.29 2.00 0.52
N LYS A 103 17.41 2.62 0.16
CA LYS A 103 17.55 3.35 -1.12
C LYS A 103 17.63 2.43 -2.33
N GLN A 104 18.15 1.22 -2.14
CA GLN A 104 18.26 0.19 -3.19
C GLN A 104 16.96 -0.60 -3.37
N MET A 105 16.06 -0.51 -2.38
CA MET A 105 14.77 -1.18 -2.41
C MET A 105 13.72 -0.32 -3.13
N GLU A 106 12.85 -0.99 -3.86
CA GLU A 106 11.73 -0.37 -4.55
C GLU A 106 10.45 -0.51 -3.72
N GLY A 107 10.10 0.59 -3.06
CA GLY A 107 8.91 0.67 -2.23
C GLY A 107 7.70 1.24 -2.98
N VAL A 108 6.51 0.81 -2.56
CA VAL A 108 5.23 1.34 -3.02
C VAL A 108 4.62 2.19 -1.92
N LYS A 109 4.33 3.45 -2.23
CA LYS A 109 3.56 4.32 -1.33
C LYS A 109 2.09 3.90 -1.35
N ILE A 110 1.53 3.68 -0.17
CA ILE A 110 0.10 3.47 0.06
C ILE A 110 -0.47 4.58 0.95
N SER A 111 -1.79 4.75 0.95
CA SER A 111 -2.47 5.69 1.85
C SER A 111 -3.31 4.98 2.90
N TYR A 112 -3.54 5.65 4.02
CA TYR A 112 -4.47 5.25 5.06
C TYR A 112 -5.01 6.49 5.78
N ILE A 113 -6.15 6.35 6.44
CA ILE A 113 -6.71 7.42 7.27
C ILE A 113 -6.10 7.33 8.66
N LYS A 114 -5.40 8.38 9.07
CA LYS A 114 -4.84 8.53 10.41
C LYS A 114 -5.84 9.32 11.26
N THR A 115 -6.24 8.72 12.38
CA THR A 115 -7.14 9.33 13.37
C THR A 115 -6.44 9.63 14.69
N LYS A 116 -5.28 9.05 14.95
CA LYS A 116 -4.50 9.23 16.19
C LYS A 116 -3.07 9.61 15.89
N GLU A 117 -2.50 10.47 16.73
CA GLU A 117 -1.08 10.84 16.74
C GLU A 117 -0.40 10.20 17.97
N ALA A 118 0.78 9.63 17.79
CA ALA A 118 1.59 9.08 18.88
C ALA A 118 2.89 9.86 19.00
N THR A 119 3.00 10.69 20.03
CA THR A 119 4.19 11.51 20.30
C THR A 119 5.01 10.89 21.42
N LYS A 120 6.33 10.83 21.26
CA LYS A 120 7.21 10.40 22.36
C LYS A 120 7.11 11.40 23.50
N ILE A 121 6.91 10.90 24.72
CA ILE A 121 7.01 11.74 25.92
C ILE A 121 8.49 11.93 26.21
N CYS A 122 8.91 13.18 26.40
CA CYS A 122 10.27 13.51 26.82
C CYS A 122 10.29 14.01 28.27
N ASP A 123 11.43 13.84 28.94
CA ASP A 123 11.70 14.47 30.23
C ASP A 123 11.94 15.99 30.10
N LYS A 124 12.24 16.65 31.22
CA LYS A 124 12.50 18.10 31.29
C LYS A 124 13.71 18.53 30.44
N ASP A 125 14.62 17.61 30.16
CA ASP A 125 15.83 17.84 29.35
C ASP A 125 15.62 17.47 27.88
N GLY A 126 14.39 17.10 27.49
CA GLY A 126 14.03 16.73 26.12
C GLY A 126 14.42 15.30 25.72
N LYS A 127 14.90 14.46 26.64
CA LYS A 127 15.22 13.06 26.34
C LYS A 127 13.95 12.20 26.39
N PRO A 128 13.70 11.33 25.39
CA PRO A 128 12.53 10.47 25.40
C PRO A 128 12.49 9.54 26.62
N LEU A 129 11.38 9.55 27.34
CA LEU A 129 11.12 8.60 28.40
C LEU A 129 11.02 7.19 27.83
N VAL A 130 11.58 6.24 28.58
CA VAL A 130 11.55 4.82 28.24
C VAL A 130 10.96 4.00 29.39
N LYS A 131 10.37 2.86 29.04
CA LYS A 131 9.88 1.84 29.98
C LYS A 131 10.49 0.49 29.61
N THR A 132 10.52 -0.45 30.54
CA THR A 132 10.96 -1.82 30.25
C THR A 132 10.06 -2.46 29.18
N TYR A 133 10.67 -3.05 28.16
CA TYR A 133 9.98 -3.81 27.14
C TYR A 133 9.41 -5.08 27.77
N VAL A 134 8.09 -5.24 27.64
CA VAL A 134 7.35 -6.42 28.10
C VAL A 134 6.95 -7.23 26.87
N GLY A 135 7.36 -8.51 26.84
CA GLY A 135 7.01 -9.45 25.79
C GLY A 135 5.52 -9.78 25.76
N LYS A 136 5.09 -10.49 24.72
CA LYS A 136 3.69 -10.97 24.61
C LYS A 136 3.28 -11.90 25.76
N ASP A 137 4.25 -12.49 26.42
CA ASP A 137 4.12 -13.37 27.60
C ASP A 137 3.98 -12.59 28.92
N GLY A 138 3.95 -11.25 28.87
CA GLY A 138 3.86 -10.40 30.05
C GLY A 138 5.17 -10.27 30.84
N LYS A 139 6.28 -10.82 30.34
CA LYS A 139 7.59 -10.77 31.03
C LYS A 139 8.51 -9.71 30.44
N THR A 140 9.29 -9.07 31.30
CA THR A 140 10.35 -8.15 30.85
C THR A 140 11.39 -8.91 30.04
N LYS A 141 11.70 -8.42 28.84
CA LYS A 141 12.71 -9.05 28.00
C LYS A 141 14.10 -8.54 28.37
N ILE A 142 15.01 -9.46 28.68
CA ILE A 142 16.40 -9.16 29.03
C ILE A 142 17.31 -9.30 27.81
N ASN A 143 18.26 -8.39 27.65
CA ASN A 143 19.33 -8.46 26.68
C ASN A 143 20.40 -9.45 27.17
N PRO A 144 20.64 -10.57 26.47
CA PRO A 144 21.58 -11.60 26.93
C PRO A 144 23.05 -11.13 26.93
N LYS A 145 23.38 -10.03 26.25
CA LYS A 145 24.75 -9.49 26.22
C LYS A 145 25.06 -8.58 27.40
N THR A 146 24.07 -7.82 27.88
CA THR A 146 24.26 -6.81 28.93
C THR A 146 23.61 -7.20 30.25
N ASN A 147 22.75 -8.23 30.24
CA ASN A 147 21.89 -8.63 31.35
C ASN A 147 20.91 -7.53 31.82
N GLU A 148 20.69 -6.50 30.99
CA GLU A 148 19.75 -5.40 31.24
C GLU A 148 18.45 -5.59 30.45
N PRO A 149 17.33 -4.99 30.87
CA PRO A 149 16.10 -4.99 30.08
C PRO A 149 16.29 -4.33 28.71
N TYR A 150 15.55 -4.83 27.70
CA TYR A 150 15.23 -3.98 26.56
C TYR A 150 14.28 -2.87 27.00
N TYR A 151 14.37 -1.71 26.35
CA TYR A 151 13.55 -0.54 26.65
C TYR A 151 12.69 -0.14 25.44
N ASP A 152 11.47 0.29 25.72
CA ASP A 152 10.53 0.90 24.78
C ASP A 152 10.32 2.38 25.10
N PHE A 153 10.08 3.21 24.08
CA PHE A 153 9.67 4.60 24.32
C PHE A 153 8.27 4.67 24.92
N VAL A 154 8.06 5.65 25.80
CA VAL A 154 6.74 6.02 26.30
C VAL A 154 6.10 7.00 25.31
N TYR A 155 4.84 6.75 24.95
CA TYR A 155 4.08 7.55 23.99
C TYR A 155 2.84 8.15 24.65
N ASP A 156 2.57 9.40 24.28
CA ASP A 156 1.28 10.07 24.46
C ASP A 156 0.49 9.90 23.16
N ILE A 157 -0.71 9.32 23.24
CA ILE A 157 -1.56 9.03 22.09
C ILE A 157 -2.76 9.95 22.13
N LYS A 158 -2.86 10.85 21.15
CA LYS A 158 -3.95 11.82 21.03
C LYS A 158 -4.82 11.53 19.82
N GLU A 159 -6.14 11.64 19.99
CA GLU A 159 -7.07 11.70 18.87
C GLU A 159 -6.82 12.99 18.08
N LEU A 160 -6.84 12.90 16.75
CA LEU A 160 -6.76 14.05 15.88
C LEU A 160 -8.14 14.74 15.84
N PRO A 161 -8.19 16.08 15.80
CA PRO A 161 -9.45 16.79 15.72
C PRO A 161 -10.24 16.46 14.44
N LYS A 162 -9.54 16.09 13.36
CA LYS A 162 -10.12 15.55 12.13
C LYS A 162 -9.22 14.43 11.58
N PRO A 163 -9.78 13.38 10.97
CA PRO A 163 -9.00 12.36 10.28
C PRO A 163 -8.23 12.95 9.11
N ILE A 164 -6.95 12.58 8.98
CA ILE A 164 -6.09 13.03 7.88
C ILE A 164 -5.65 11.84 7.04
N LEU A 165 -5.55 12.03 5.72
CA LEU A 165 -4.88 11.05 4.88
C LEU A 165 -3.39 11.05 5.23
N GLU A 166 -2.82 9.88 5.43
CA GLU A 166 -1.40 9.67 5.65
C GLU A 166 -0.89 8.63 4.65
N THR A 167 0.41 8.66 4.38
CA THR A 167 1.03 7.67 3.50
C THR A 167 2.14 6.92 4.21
N THR A 168 2.37 5.69 3.76
CA THR A 168 3.53 4.92 4.17
C THR A 168 4.06 4.13 2.99
N THR A 169 5.33 3.75 3.06
CA THR A 169 5.98 2.96 2.02
C THR A 169 6.05 1.50 2.45
N LEU A 170 5.54 0.63 1.59
CA LEU A 170 5.66 -0.81 1.72
C LEU A 170 6.73 -1.34 0.78
N TYR A 171 7.44 -2.37 1.22
CA TYR A 171 8.40 -3.11 0.44
C TYR A 171 7.93 -4.55 0.36
N HIS A 172 8.21 -5.17 -0.78
CA HIS A 172 7.94 -6.59 -0.92
C HIS A 172 8.94 -7.37 -0.04
N THR A 173 8.47 -8.40 0.66
CA THR A 173 9.29 -9.14 1.64
C THR A 173 10.54 -9.79 1.03
N SER A 174 10.49 -10.18 -0.26
CA SER A 174 11.66 -10.73 -0.97
C SER A 174 12.83 -9.76 -1.12
N GLN A 175 12.61 -8.46 -0.97
CA GLN A 175 13.67 -7.44 -0.99
C GLN A 175 14.45 -7.38 0.32
N ILE A 176 14.05 -8.13 1.35
CA ILE A 176 14.63 -8.09 2.70
C ILE A 176 15.15 -9.48 3.09
N PRO A 177 16.38 -9.86 2.65
CA PRO A 177 16.93 -11.18 2.95
C PRO A 177 17.11 -11.47 4.45
N SER A 178 17.29 -10.41 5.25
CA SER A 178 17.43 -10.53 6.72
C SER A 178 16.11 -10.74 7.47
N LEU A 179 14.98 -10.75 6.77
CA LEU A 179 13.67 -10.92 7.39
C LEU A 179 13.46 -12.39 7.79
N ASN A 180 13.19 -12.62 9.07
CA ASN A 180 12.83 -13.95 9.55
C ASN A 180 11.45 -14.34 9.00
N GLN A 181 11.43 -15.34 8.11
CA GLN A 181 10.24 -15.80 7.41
C GLN A 181 9.22 -16.47 8.34
N ASP A 182 9.67 -17.16 9.39
CA ASP A 182 8.80 -17.87 10.35
C ASP A 182 7.89 -16.91 11.15
N LYS A 183 8.26 -15.63 11.20
CA LYS A 183 7.45 -14.60 11.86
C LYS A 183 6.43 -13.93 10.95
N LEU A 184 6.46 -14.23 9.65
CA LEU A 184 5.51 -13.70 8.69
C LEU A 184 4.21 -14.49 8.76
N LYS A 185 3.11 -13.78 8.54
CA LYS A 185 1.78 -14.36 8.44
C LYS A 185 1.42 -14.51 6.97
N ASN A 186 0.67 -15.55 6.65
CA ASN A 186 0.06 -15.71 5.35
C ASN A 186 -1.20 -14.82 5.22
N LEU A 187 -1.66 -14.67 3.98
CA LEU A 187 -2.95 -14.05 3.68
C LEU A 187 -4.06 -14.73 4.50
N ILE A 188 -4.78 -13.92 5.28
CA ILE A 188 -5.97 -14.36 6.00
C ILE A 188 -7.14 -14.33 5.03
N SER A 189 -7.77 -15.48 4.81
CA SER A 189 -9.02 -15.56 4.05
C SER A 189 -10.10 -14.73 4.74
N ARG A 190 -10.88 -14.02 3.94
CA ARG A 190 -12.00 -13.19 4.39
C ARG A 190 -13.23 -13.54 3.60
N GLU A 191 -14.39 -13.31 4.20
CA GLU A 191 -15.65 -13.36 3.46
C GLU A 191 -15.67 -12.29 2.36
N PRO A 192 -16.37 -12.55 1.26
CA PRO A 192 -16.61 -11.56 0.24
C PRO A 192 -17.17 -10.25 0.79
N GLN A 193 -16.69 -9.12 0.27
CA GLN A 193 -17.13 -7.80 0.70
C GLN A 193 -17.51 -6.93 -0.50
N GLU A 194 -18.50 -6.05 -0.29
CA GLU A 194 -18.81 -5.04 -1.28
C GLU A 194 -17.67 -4.04 -1.43
N VAL A 195 -17.29 -3.80 -2.68
CA VAL A 195 -16.29 -2.80 -3.02
C VAL A 195 -17.00 -1.50 -3.34
N SER A 196 -16.69 -0.43 -2.60
CA SER A 196 -17.22 0.90 -2.91
C SER A 196 -16.82 1.30 -4.33
N PRO A 197 -17.79 1.70 -5.19
CA PRO A 197 -17.48 2.11 -6.56
C PRO A 197 -16.73 3.45 -6.61
N HIS A 198 -16.66 4.17 -5.48
CA HIS A 198 -16.08 5.50 -5.39
C HIS A 198 -14.59 5.49 -5.00
N ILE A 199 -13.96 4.32 -4.85
CA ILE A 199 -12.54 4.18 -4.47
C ILE A 199 -11.60 4.92 -5.42
N LEU A 200 -11.98 5.02 -6.70
CA LEU A 200 -11.17 5.67 -7.74
C LEU A 200 -11.59 7.11 -8.05
N LYS A 201 -12.65 7.60 -7.39
CA LYS A 201 -13.18 8.93 -7.64
C LYS A 201 -12.11 9.97 -7.32
N ASN A 202 -11.95 10.95 -8.21
CA ASN A 202 -10.96 12.03 -8.13
C ASN A 202 -9.49 11.60 -8.36
N ILE A 203 -9.21 10.39 -8.83
CA ILE A 203 -7.87 10.06 -9.36
C ILE A 203 -7.69 10.70 -10.75
N GLY A 204 -8.78 10.88 -11.49
CA GLY A 204 -8.76 11.49 -12.83
C GLY A 204 -8.28 10.50 -13.90
N LEU A 205 -8.75 9.26 -13.83
CA LEU A 205 -8.55 8.23 -14.85
C LEU A 205 -9.66 8.33 -15.91
N THR A 206 -9.53 7.62 -17.04
CA THR A 206 -10.64 7.51 -17.99
C THR A 206 -11.73 6.61 -17.42
N GLU A 207 -12.99 6.87 -17.78
CA GLU A 207 -14.13 6.06 -17.33
C GLU A 207 -13.92 4.55 -17.61
N TYR A 208 -13.40 4.22 -18.80
CA TYR A 208 -13.05 2.84 -19.15
C TYR A 208 -12.05 2.21 -18.17
N THR A 209 -11.00 2.96 -17.80
CA THR A 209 -9.98 2.48 -16.86
C THR A 209 -10.56 2.32 -15.47
N GLU A 210 -11.34 3.28 -14.99
CA GLU A 210 -12.02 3.19 -13.69
C GLU A 210 -12.95 1.99 -13.63
N LYS A 211 -13.74 1.76 -14.69
CA LYS A 211 -14.65 0.61 -14.79
C LYS A 211 -13.90 -0.72 -14.81
N GLN A 212 -12.79 -0.81 -15.54
CA GLN A 212 -11.96 -2.03 -15.55
C GLN A 212 -11.38 -2.34 -14.17
N ILE A 213 -10.81 -1.33 -13.49
CA ILE A 213 -10.23 -1.49 -12.16
C ILE A 213 -11.33 -1.86 -11.14
N ASN A 214 -12.49 -1.20 -11.17
CA ASN A 214 -13.60 -1.51 -10.29
C ASN A 214 -14.10 -2.94 -10.48
N ASN A 215 -14.22 -3.42 -11.72
CA ASN A 215 -14.59 -4.81 -12.00
C ASN A 215 -13.55 -5.80 -11.46
N TYR A 216 -12.26 -5.46 -11.61
CA TYR A 216 -11.17 -6.29 -11.07
C TYR A 216 -11.20 -6.36 -9.54
N LEU A 217 -11.39 -5.22 -8.88
CA LEU A 217 -11.49 -5.16 -7.41
C LEU A 217 -12.72 -5.93 -6.91
N LYS A 218 -13.85 -5.88 -7.61
CA LYS A 218 -15.02 -6.71 -7.31
C LYS A 218 -14.71 -8.19 -7.42
N ALA A 219 -14.04 -8.63 -8.48
CA ALA A 219 -13.63 -10.03 -8.61
C ALA A 219 -12.67 -10.45 -7.49
N GLN A 220 -11.71 -9.58 -7.13
CA GLN A 220 -10.80 -9.82 -6.00
C GLN A 220 -11.52 -9.93 -4.66
N ALA A 221 -12.51 -9.07 -4.41
CA ALA A 221 -13.29 -9.09 -3.18
C ALA A 221 -14.30 -10.24 -3.15
N GLY A 222 -14.90 -10.58 -4.29
CA GLY A 222 -15.89 -11.65 -4.46
C GLY A 222 -15.31 -13.07 -4.52
N HIS A 223 -13.98 -13.18 -4.67
CA HIS A 223 -13.31 -14.44 -4.98
C HIS A 223 -13.84 -15.04 -6.30
N GLU A 224 -13.98 -14.18 -7.30
CA GLU A 224 -14.54 -14.53 -8.61
C GLU A 224 -13.48 -14.46 -9.71
N LYS A 225 -13.75 -15.13 -10.82
CA LYS A 225 -12.98 -14.98 -12.05
C LYS A 225 -13.11 -13.57 -12.59
N TYR A 226 -12.01 -13.01 -13.10
CA TYR A 226 -11.99 -11.73 -13.78
C TYR A 226 -11.79 -11.87 -15.29
N VAL A 227 -12.53 -11.05 -16.06
CA VAL A 227 -12.34 -10.89 -17.51
C VAL A 227 -12.25 -9.39 -17.83
N PRO A 228 -11.19 -8.94 -18.56
CA PRO A 228 -11.05 -7.55 -18.97
C PRO A 228 -12.19 -7.09 -19.86
N LEU A 229 -12.60 -5.82 -19.71
CA LEU A 229 -13.55 -5.20 -20.64
C LEU A 229 -12.94 -5.12 -22.05
N GLN A 230 -13.68 -5.50 -23.07
CA GLN A 230 -13.25 -5.30 -24.46
C GLN A 230 -13.24 -3.80 -24.77
N LYS A 231 -12.18 -3.31 -25.44
CA LYS A 231 -12.19 -1.95 -26.00
C LYS A 231 -13.19 -1.92 -27.15
N ALA A 232 -14.06 -0.92 -27.17
CA ALA A 232 -14.91 -0.68 -28.34
C ALA A 232 -14.01 -0.53 -29.57
N LYS A 233 -14.29 -1.28 -30.64
CA LYS A 233 -13.63 -1.07 -31.92
C LYS A 233 -13.97 0.37 -32.38
N PRO A 234 -13.00 1.14 -32.92
CA PRO A 234 -13.32 2.40 -33.56
C PRO A 234 -14.41 2.16 -34.61
N GLN A 235 -15.53 2.87 -34.53
CA GLN A 235 -16.51 2.85 -35.60
C GLN A 235 -15.82 3.38 -36.86
N GLU A 236 -15.69 2.54 -37.89
CA GLU A 236 -15.33 3.01 -39.22
C GLU A 236 -16.34 4.09 -39.59
N LYS A 237 -15.87 5.32 -39.75
CA LYS A 237 -16.68 6.39 -40.34
C LYS A 237 -17.14 5.85 -41.70
N ALA A 238 -18.44 5.60 -41.84
CA ALA A 238 -19.05 5.34 -43.13
C ALA A 238 -18.61 6.48 -44.06
N GLN A 239 -17.79 6.16 -45.07
CA GLN A 239 -17.53 7.05 -46.17
C GLN A 239 -18.87 7.25 -46.87
N ASP A 240 -19.47 8.42 -46.63
CA ASP A 240 -20.57 8.92 -47.42
C ASP A 240 -20.06 9.12 -48.86
N LYS A 241 -20.13 8.05 -49.65
CA LYS A 241 -20.07 8.12 -51.10
C LYS A 241 -21.43 8.60 -51.59
N SER A 242 -21.76 9.86 -51.34
CA SER A 242 -22.70 10.59 -52.17
C SER A 242 -22.03 10.81 -53.52
N LYS A 243 -22.34 9.85 -54.40
CA LYS A 243 -21.99 9.82 -55.81
C LYS A 243 -22.48 11.10 -56.50
N GLU A 244 -21.65 11.57 -57.43
CA GLU A 244 -22.05 12.31 -58.62
C GLU A 244 -23.43 11.88 -59.13
N ARG A 245 -24.31 12.86 -59.32
CA ARG A 245 -25.25 12.97 -60.43
C ARG A 245 -25.78 14.39 -60.53
#